data_AF-A0A963WR58-F1
#
_entry.id   AF-A0A963WR58-F1
#
_cell.length_a   1.000
_cell.length_b   1.000
_cell.length_c   1.000
_cell.angle_alpha   90.00
_cell.angle_beta   90.00
_cell.angle_gamma   90.00
#
_symmetry.space_group_name_H-M   'P 1'
#
loop_
_entity.id
_entity.type
_entity.pdbx_description
1 polymer ?
#
loop_
_entity_poly.entity_id
_entity_poly.type
_entity_poly.pdbx_seq_one_letter_code
_entity_poly.pdbx_strand_id
1 'polypeptide(L)'
;MKPIQTILAASLMLCGGQLAAQETRVGEEGFVSPPASIYEMYWLEGLWLGTGIGGAPATESWLPPTGTTMVGTFVQQTDEGTIRFSEHMYLMEEGDSLVLKLKHFNADLTGWEDREGMVIFRLLELEPCAAYFHGLTLRCEGDDGLVAAVRMKSDKPEPQELVFRFERAPQPSVTYDCDGSTAEMDACMLEILERSQQRKARYLEAALERFADDEGVVSAIRMGDSAFEAYRENECGAVYEQWRDGTIRNMMSLTCSIGLTDERTRTIWSSWLTYMDSTPPILPEPRSTR
;
A
#
# COMPACT_ATOMS: atom_id res chain seq x y z
N MET A 1 -4.55 16.79 77.48
CA MET A 1 -4.47 17.25 76.08
C MET A 1 -3.05 16.98 75.58
N LYS A 2 -2.86 15.98 74.72
CA LYS A 2 -1.57 15.64 74.08
C LYS A 2 -1.68 15.96 72.57
N PRO A 3 -0.66 16.52 71.92
CA PRO A 3 -0.73 16.83 70.50
C PRO A 3 -0.52 15.58 69.65
N ILE A 4 -1.30 15.48 68.57
CA ILE A 4 -1.26 14.44 67.55
C ILE A 4 -0.16 14.82 66.55
N GLN A 5 0.85 13.96 66.39
CA GLN A 5 1.83 14.07 65.29
C GLN A 5 1.30 13.31 64.07
N THR A 6 1.02 14.05 63.00
CA THR A 6 0.67 13.50 61.70
C THR A 6 1.95 13.11 60.95
N ILE A 7 2.15 11.82 60.68
CA ILE A 7 3.24 11.32 59.82
C ILE A 7 2.73 11.37 58.37
N LEU A 8 3.36 12.19 57.54
CA LEU A 8 3.16 12.20 56.09
C LEU A 8 4.02 11.10 55.47
N ALA A 9 3.40 10.08 54.88
CA ALA A 9 4.10 9.09 54.06
C ALA A 9 4.28 9.66 52.65
N ALA A 10 5.53 9.88 52.24
CA ALA A 10 5.87 10.27 50.88
C ALA A 10 5.87 9.02 49.98
N SER A 11 4.87 8.88 49.11
CA SER A 11 4.85 7.89 48.05
C SER A 11 5.83 8.29 46.95
N LEU A 12 6.96 7.59 46.83
CA LEU A 12 7.82 7.65 45.65
C LEU A 12 7.06 7.04 44.47
N MET A 13 6.57 7.87 43.55
CA MET A 13 6.24 7.43 42.20
C MET A 13 7.54 7.15 41.45
N LEU A 14 7.86 5.86 41.29
CA LEU A 14 8.84 5.41 40.31
C LEU A 14 8.25 5.63 38.92
N CYS A 15 8.62 6.74 38.27
CA CYS A 15 8.49 6.88 36.83
C CYS A 15 9.42 5.86 36.16
N GLY A 16 8.94 4.64 35.92
CA GLY A 16 9.58 3.72 35.01
C GLY A 16 9.48 4.32 33.61
N GLY A 17 10.59 4.88 33.11
CA GLY A 17 10.70 5.14 31.69
C GLY A 17 10.49 3.81 30.96
N GLN A 18 9.51 3.76 30.05
CA GLN A 18 9.39 2.66 29.12
C GLN A 18 10.70 2.63 28.32
N LEU A 19 11.61 1.72 28.68
CA LEU A 19 12.61 1.25 27.73
C LEU A 19 11.79 0.74 26.55
N ALA A 20 11.88 1.41 25.41
CA ALA A 20 11.35 0.86 24.17
C ALA A 20 11.92 -0.56 24.06
N ALA A 21 11.03 -1.56 24.04
CA ALA A 21 11.46 -2.93 23.91
C ALA A 21 12.28 -3.08 22.62
N GLN A 22 13.31 -3.89 22.67
CA GLN A 22 14.13 -4.19 21.52
C GLN A 22 13.26 -4.81 20.41
N GLU A 23 13.26 -4.25 19.20
CA GLU A 23 12.40 -4.71 18.10
C GLU A 23 13.07 -5.87 17.36
N THR A 24 14.39 -5.82 17.14
CA THR A 24 15.07 -6.84 16.33
C THR A 24 15.45 -8.08 17.13
N ARG A 25 15.32 -9.24 16.46
CA ARG A 25 15.72 -10.56 16.97
C ARG A 25 16.99 -11.04 16.26
N VAL A 26 17.80 -11.83 16.96
CA VAL A 26 19.02 -12.45 16.42
C VAL A 26 18.94 -13.94 16.68
N GLY A 27 18.90 -14.74 15.61
CA GLY A 27 18.93 -16.19 15.71
C GLY A 27 20.26 -16.72 16.22
N GLU A 28 20.21 -17.87 16.90
CA GLU A 28 21.39 -18.60 17.35
C GLU A 28 22.28 -19.05 16.18
N GLU A 29 23.55 -19.34 16.44
CA GLU A 29 24.46 -19.84 15.42
C GLU A 29 23.93 -21.14 14.80
N GLY A 30 23.83 -21.19 13.47
CA GLY A 30 23.33 -22.36 12.75
C GLY A 30 21.80 -22.52 12.72
N PHE A 31 21.02 -21.51 13.12
CA PHE A 31 19.56 -21.58 13.07
C PHE A 31 19.04 -21.96 11.66
N VAL A 32 17.96 -22.73 11.65
CA VAL A 32 17.20 -23.10 10.46
C VAL A 32 15.96 -22.22 10.39
N SER A 33 15.70 -21.62 9.22
CA SER A 33 14.52 -20.80 9.02
C SER A 33 13.25 -21.67 8.97
N PRO A 34 12.13 -21.22 9.55
CA PRO A 34 10.89 -21.98 9.54
C PRO A 34 10.26 -21.97 8.14
N PRO A 35 9.42 -22.96 7.79
CA PRO A 35 8.70 -22.93 6.54
C PRO A 35 7.76 -21.70 6.45
N ALA A 36 7.76 -21.02 5.31
CA ALA A 36 6.94 -19.83 5.08
C ALA A 36 6.71 -19.60 3.58
N SER A 37 5.60 -18.96 3.23
CA SER A 37 5.28 -18.56 1.86
C SER A 37 5.18 -17.05 1.70
N ILE A 38 5.48 -16.55 0.50
CA ILE A 38 5.38 -15.13 0.18
C ILE A 38 3.97 -14.58 0.40
N TYR A 39 2.93 -15.41 0.28
CA TYR A 39 1.54 -15.00 0.46
C TYR A 39 1.19 -14.64 1.91
N GLU A 40 1.99 -15.07 2.88
CA GLU A 40 1.84 -14.69 4.29
C GLU A 40 2.29 -13.23 4.55
N MET A 41 2.92 -12.60 3.55
CA MET A 41 3.46 -11.24 3.62
C MET A 41 2.56 -10.20 2.92
N TYR A 42 1.34 -10.57 2.51
CA TYR A 42 0.43 -9.68 1.76
C TYR A 42 0.13 -8.35 2.47
N TRP A 43 0.16 -8.33 3.81
CA TRP A 43 -0.09 -7.15 4.63
C TRP A 43 0.93 -6.03 4.40
N LEU A 44 2.11 -6.37 3.89
CA LEU A 44 3.21 -5.44 3.61
C LEU A 44 3.01 -4.66 2.30
N GLU A 45 2.20 -5.19 1.38
CA GLU A 45 1.92 -4.55 0.07
C GLU A 45 1.42 -3.11 0.25
N GLY A 46 1.97 -2.17 -0.51
CA GLY A 46 1.52 -0.79 -0.54
C GLY A 46 2.65 0.23 -0.52
N LEU A 47 2.27 1.49 -0.34
CA LEU A 47 3.17 2.63 -0.14
C LEU A 47 3.06 3.08 1.32
N TRP A 48 4.19 3.35 1.94
CA TRP A 48 4.32 3.66 3.36
C TRP A 48 5.15 4.93 3.53
N LEU A 49 4.64 5.90 4.30
CA LEU A 49 5.23 7.22 4.50
C LEU A 49 5.56 7.40 5.98
N GLY A 50 6.72 7.97 6.27
CA GLY A 50 7.15 8.13 7.65
C GLY A 50 8.38 8.99 7.80
N THR A 51 9.00 8.85 8.97
CA THR A 51 10.23 9.57 9.32
C THR A 51 11.37 8.59 9.46
N GLY A 52 12.50 8.92 8.82
CA GLY A 52 13.72 8.14 8.89
C GLY A 52 14.82 8.80 9.72
N ILE A 53 16.06 8.60 9.29
CA ILE A 53 17.26 8.95 10.05
C ILE A 53 17.35 10.46 10.24
N GLY A 54 17.44 10.88 11.50
CA GLY A 54 17.61 12.29 11.87
C GLY A 54 16.33 13.13 11.80
N GLY A 55 15.17 12.51 11.64
CA GLY A 55 13.90 13.24 11.50
C GLY A 55 13.53 13.57 10.05
N ALA A 56 14.40 13.26 9.09
CA ALA A 56 14.14 13.47 7.67
C ALA A 56 13.08 12.49 7.13
N PRO A 57 12.28 12.85 6.12
CA PRO A 57 11.27 11.97 5.55
C PRO A 57 11.86 10.66 5.01
N ALA A 58 11.10 9.58 5.16
CA ALA A 58 11.39 8.29 4.55
C ALA A 58 10.13 7.70 3.92
N THR A 59 10.33 6.91 2.87
CA THR A 59 9.26 6.23 2.14
C THR A 59 9.67 4.79 1.88
N GLU A 60 8.75 3.87 2.09
CA GLU A 60 8.93 2.46 1.76
C GLU A 60 7.76 2.00 0.87
N SER A 61 8.03 1.21 -0.15
CA SER A 61 7.00 0.64 -1.00
C SER A 61 7.26 -0.84 -1.26
N TRP A 62 6.17 -1.60 -1.36
CA TRP A 62 6.18 -3.02 -1.67
C TRP A 62 5.14 -3.32 -2.74
N LEU A 63 5.60 -3.94 -3.83
CA LEU A 63 4.72 -4.45 -4.88
C LEU A 63 4.04 -5.75 -4.44
N PRO A 64 2.88 -6.08 -5.04
CA PRO A 64 2.31 -7.43 -4.92
C PRO A 64 3.34 -8.50 -5.34
N PRO A 65 3.23 -9.75 -4.82
CA PRO A 65 4.09 -10.84 -5.24
C PRO A 65 4.04 -11.07 -6.76
N THR A 66 5.21 -11.09 -7.42
CA THR A 66 5.40 -11.59 -8.79
C THR A 66 6.00 -12.98 -8.70
N GLY A 67 5.17 -14.02 -8.89
CA GLY A 67 5.58 -15.38 -8.54
C GLY A 67 5.84 -15.48 -7.04
N THR A 68 7.03 -15.93 -6.66
CA THR A 68 7.43 -16.14 -5.26
C THR A 68 8.24 -14.97 -4.66
N THR A 69 8.16 -13.78 -5.26
CA THR A 69 8.95 -12.60 -4.85
C THR A 69 8.11 -11.34 -4.76
N MET A 70 8.17 -10.63 -3.64
CA MET A 70 7.75 -9.23 -3.51
C MET A 70 8.98 -8.32 -3.66
N VAL A 71 8.87 -7.33 -4.54
CA VAL A 71 9.93 -6.34 -4.75
C VAL A 71 9.54 -5.06 -4.01
N GLY A 72 10.49 -4.52 -3.23
CA GLY A 72 10.31 -3.30 -2.47
C GLY A 72 11.39 -2.25 -2.74
N THR A 73 11.10 -1.01 -2.36
CA THR A 73 12.04 0.11 -2.40
C THR A 73 11.91 0.92 -1.11
N PHE A 74 13.03 1.28 -0.50
CA PHE A 74 13.08 2.26 0.58
C PHE A 74 13.83 3.50 0.07
N VAL A 75 13.38 4.69 0.49
CA VAL A 75 13.99 5.97 0.15
C VAL A 75 14.14 6.80 1.43
N GLN A 76 15.38 7.11 1.78
CA GLN A 76 15.69 8.11 2.80
C GLN A 76 15.92 9.45 2.13
N GLN A 77 15.21 10.48 2.57
CA GLN A 77 15.45 11.86 2.12
C GLN A 77 16.46 12.58 3.02
N THR A 78 17.00 13.68 2.50
CA THR A 78 17.65 14.73 3.27
C THR A 78 16.59 15.67 3.87
N ASP A 79 17.00 16.54 4.80
CA ASP A 79 16.12 17.58 5.35
C ASP A 79 15.66 18.60 4.29
N GLU A 80 16.33 18.65 3.14
CA GLU A 80 16.01 19.51 2.00
C GLU A 80 15.05 18.86 0.99
N GLY A 81 14.59 17.62 1.24
CA GLY A 81 13.66 16.90 0.39
C GLY A 81 14.30 16.23 -0.84
N THR A 82 15.63 16.15 -0.90
CA THR A 82 16.36 15.40 -1.93
C THR A 82 16.66 13.98 -1.46
N ILE A 83 16.97 13.06 -2.38
CA ILE A 83 17.34 11.68 -2.02
C ILE A 83 18.69 11.69 -1.30
N ARG A 84 18.74 11.05 -0.12
CA ARG A 84 19.99 10.75 0.59
C ARG A 84 20.56 9.42 0.12
N PHE A 85 19.75 8.37 0.20
CA PHE A 85 20.02 7.04 -0.34
C PHE A 85 18.70 6.30 -0.54
N SER A 86 18.75 5.20 -1.30
CA SER A 86 17.64 4.27 -1.45
C SER A 86 18.09 2.83 -1.29
N GLU A 87 17.15 1.94 -1.08
CA GLU A 87 17.36 0.50 -1.05
C GLU A 87 16.45 -0.16 -2.08
N HIS A 88 16.97 -1.17 -2.76
CA HIS A 88 16.16 -2.06 -3.58
C HIS A 88 16.10 -3.43 -2.90
N MET A 89 14.89 -3.88 -2.58
CA MET A 89 14.65 -5.00 -1.69
C MET A 89 13.87 -6.11 -2.38
N TYR A 90 14.23 -7.35 -2.09
CA TYR A 90 13.58 -8.57 -2.56
C TYR A 90 13.21 -9.39 -1.33
N LEU A 91 11.92 -9.56 -1.10
CA LEU A 91 11.40 -10.54 -0.17
C LEU A 91 10.95 -11.75 -0.99
N MET A 92 11.62 -12.88 -0.84
CA MET A 92 11.45 -14.02 -1.74
C MET A 92 11.50 -15.36 -1.02
N GLU A 93 10.83 -16.35 -1.60
CA GLU A 93 10.99 -17.74 -1.17
C GLU A 93 12.37 -18.27 -1.58
N GLU A 94 13.06 -18.91 -0.63
CA GLU A 94 14.34 -19.62 -0.84
C GLU A 94 14.29 -20.94 -0.06
N GLY A 95 14.25 -22.05 -0.79
CA GLY A 95 13.94 -23.35 -0.20
C GLY A 95 12.47 -23.45 0.18
N ASP A 96 12.18 -23.81 1.42
CA ASP A 96 10.84 -23.87 2.01
C ASP A 96 10.50 -22.65 2.89
N SER A 97 11.35 -21.62 2.90
CA SER A 97 11.27 -20.45 3.79
C SER A 97 11.38 -19.13 3.01
N LEU A 98 11.29 -18.00 3.71
CA LEU A 98 11.55 -16.65 3.19
C LEU A 98 12.96 -16.12 3.50
N VAL A 99 13.45 -15.28 2.59
CA VAL A 99 14.66 -14.46 2.75
C VAL A 99 14.37 -13.04 2.24
N LEU A 100 14.88 -12.03 2.95
CA LEU A 100 14.91 -10.66 2.45
C LEU A 100 16.35 -10.31 2.03
N LYS A 101 16.52 -9.87 0.80
CA LYS A 101 17.79 -9.43 0.24
C LYS A 101 17.68 -7.98 -0.20
N LEU A 102 18.71 -7.18 0.05
CA LEU A 102 18.71 -5.79 -0.41
C LEU A 102 20.09 -5.29 -0.82
N LYS A 103 20.07 -4.21 -1.59
CA LYS A 103 21.23 -3.38 -1.91
C LYS A 103 20.91 -1.92 -1.62
N HIS A 104 21.91 -1.19 -1.16
CA HIS A 104 21.81 0.26 -0.95
C HIS A 104 22.40 1.01 -2.14
N PHE A 105 21.81 2.16 -2.45
CA PHE A 105 22.21 3.04 -3.52
C PHE A 105 22.29 4.48 -3.04
N ASN A 106 23.35 5.19 -3.42
CA ASN A 106 23.43 6.63 -3.27
C ASN A 106 22.40 7.34 -4.19
N ALA A 107 22.21 8.64 -3.99
CA ALA A 107 21.32 9.45 -4.83
C ALA A 107 21.63 9.41 -6.34
N ASP A 108 22.88 9.09 -6.71
CA ASP A 108 23.33 8.93 -8.11
C ASP A 108 23.26 7.48 -8.62
N LEU A 109 22.60 6.60 -7.86
CA LEU A 109 22.44 5.16 -8.13
C LEU A 109 23.74 4.35 -8.06
N THR A 110 24.82 4.89 -7.50
CA THR A 110 26.01 4.08 -7.19
C THR A 110 25.73 3.18 -5.99
N GLY A 111 25.99 1.87 -6.14
CA GLY A 111 25.71 0.87 -5.11
C GLY A 111 26.76 0.86 -3.98
N TRP A 112 26.34 0.55 -2.75
CA TRP A 112 27.26 0.37 -1.61
C TRP A 112 27.89 -1.01 -1.59
N GLU A 113 27.11 -2.03 -1.93
CA GLU A 113 27.60 -3.39 -2.08
C GLU A 113 28.29 -3.59 -3.42
N ASP A 114 29.24 -4.53 -3.45
CA ASP A 114 29.85 -4.99 -4.69
C ASP A 114 28.80 -5.52 -5.69
N ARG A 115 29.20 -5.68 -6.96
CA ARG A 115 28.32 -6.16 -8.03
C ARG A 115 27.55 -7.43 -7.64
N GLU A 116 28.22 -8.39 -7.01
CA GLU A 116 27.63 -9.65 -6.53
C GLU A 116 27.17 -9.59 -5.07
N GLY A 117 27.56 -8.54 -4.32
CA GLY A 117 27.23 -8.38 -2.91
C GLY A 117 25.79 -7.93 -2.69
N MET A 118 25.20 -8.35 -1.58
CA MET A 118 23.90 -7.92 -1.08
C MET A 118 23.82 -8.16 0.43
N VAL A 119 22.97 -7.40 1.12
CA VAL A 119 22.60 -7.71 2.50
C VAL A 119 21.53 -8.79 2.47
N ILE A 120 21.61 -9.77 3.38
CA ILE A 120 20.71 -10.93 3.43
C ILE A 120 20.20 -11.10 4.86
N PHE A 121 18.88 -11.12 5.01
CA PHE A 121 18.16 -11.38 6.25
C PHE A 121 17.38 -12.68 6.10
N ARG A 122 17.76 -13.71 6.86
CA ARG A 122 17.05 -15.00 6.88
C ARG A 122 15.92 -14.98 7.90
N LEU A 123 14.76 -15.54 7.55
CA LEU A 123 13.59 -15.59 8.43
C LEU A 123 13.92 -16.39 9.72
N LEU A 124 13.55 -15.84 10.87
CA LEU A 124 13.59 -16.49 12.17
C LEU A 124 12.21 -16.99 12.58
N GLU A 125 11.21 -16.14 12.40
CA GLU A 125 9.86 -16.38 12.90
C GLU A 125 8.86 -15.52 12.13
N LEU A 126 7.65 -16.06 12.00
CA LEU A 126 6.53 -15.39 11.38
C LEU A 126 5.33 -15.44 12.34
N GLU A 127 4.70 -14.30 12.54
CA GLU A 127 3.46 -14.13 13.31
C GLU A 127 2.43 -13.39 12.41
N PRO A 128 1.13 -13.37 12.76
CA PRO A 128 0.16 -12.57 12.02
C PRO A 128 0.59 -11.11 11.97
N CYS A 129 0.81 -10.57 10.75
CA CYS A 129 1.26 -9.19 10.55
C CYS A 129 2.65 -8.86 11.15
N ALA A 130 3.52 -9.86 11.33
CA ALA A 130 4.91 -9.63 11.73
C ALA A 130 5.86 -10.71 11.18
N ALA A 131 6.99 -10.26 10.64
CA ALA A 131 8.08 -11.10 10.16
C ALA A 131 9.39 -10.69 10.84
N TYR A 132 9.96 -11.64 11.57
CA TYR A 132 11.23 -11.48 12.25
C TYR A 132 12.29 -12.20 11.45
N PHE A 133 13.20 -11.43 10.86
CA PHE A 133 14.41 -11.94 10.24
C PHE A 133 15.60 -11.72 11.19
N HIS A 134 16.70 -12.42 10.93
CA HIS A 134 17.92 -12.24 11.70
C HIS A 134 18.47 -10.81 11.52
N GLY A 135 18.21 -9.95 12.50
CA GLY A 135 18.61 -8.53 12.49
C GLY A 135 17.67 -7.58 11.75
N LEU A 136 16.49 -8.03 11.32
CA LEU A 136 15.46 -7.18 10.71
C LEU A 136 14.08 -7.59 11.22
N THR A 137 13.20 -6.63 11.45
CA THR A 137 11.81 -6.89 11.84
C THR A 137 10.91 -6.00 11.00
N LEU A 138 9.90 -6.61 10.38
CA LEU A 138 8.79 -5.92 9.74
C LEU A 138 7.53 -6.32 10.50
N ARG A 139 6.77 -5.37 11.03
CA ARG A 139 5.51 -5.69 11.69
C ARG A 139 4.51 -4.56 11.59
N CYS A 140 3.24 -4.89 11.71
CA CYS A 140 2.18 -3.89 11.75
C CYS A 140 2.17 -3.13 13.08
N GLU A 141 1.67 -1.90 13.04
CA GLU A 141 1.35 -1.07 14.20
C GLU A 141 -0.04 -0.46 14.00
N GLY A 142 -1.07 -1.11 14.54
CA GLY A 142 -2.45 -0.81 14.18
C GLY A 142 -2.77 -1.26 12.74
N ASP A 143 -3.88 -0.75 12.20
CA ASP A 143 -4.41 -1.21 10.91
C ASP A 143 -3.63 -0.65 9.71
N ASP A 144 -3.06 0.55 9.86
CA ASP A 144 -2.37 1.29 8.80
C ASP A 144 -0.93 1.67 9.14
N GLY A 145 -0.34 1.10 10.20
CA GLY A 145 1.05 1.34 10.57
C GLY A 145 1.98 0.20 10.19
N LEU A 146 3.19 0.55 9.75
CA LEU A 146 4.30 -0.37 9.52
C LEU A 146 5.50 0.04 10.38
N VAL A 147 6.08 -0.93 11.07
CA VAL A 147 7.34 -0.79 11.77
C VAL A 147 8.39 -1.62 11.05
N ALA A 148 9.45 -0.96 10.59
CA ALA A 148 10.65 -1.61 10.09
C ALA A 148 11.80 -1.31 11.06
N ALA A 149 12.36 -2.35 11.69
CA ALA A 149 13.48 -2.20 12.61
C ALA A 149 14.68 -3.01 12.10
N VAL A 150 15.84 -2.36 11.97
CA VAL A 150 17.08 -2.98 11.49
C VAL A 150 18.18 -2.86 12.52
N ARG A 151 18.87 -3.97 12.77
CA ARG A 151 20.00 -4.02 13.68
C ARG A 151 21.23 -3.44 13.00
N MET A 152 21.84 -2.43 13.62
CA MET A 152 23.10 -1.86 13.16
C MET A 152 24.28 -2.70 13.63
N LYS A 153 25.30 -2.82 12.78
CA LYS A 153 26.62 -3.28 13.22
C LYS A 153 27.22 -2.23 14.17
N SER A 154 27.59 -2.66 15.37
CA SER A 154 28.20 -1.78 16.37
C SER A 154 29.14 -2.57 17.29
N ASP A 155 30.22 -1.93 17.72
CA ASP A 155 31.14 -2.46 18.74
C ASP A 155 30.63 -2.22 20.17
N LYS A 156 29.51 -1.52 20.32
CA LYS A 156 28.89 -1.28 21.63
C LYS A 156 28.28 -2.57 22.20
N PRO A 157 28.26 -2.74 23.52
CA PRO A 157 27.70 -3.93 24.17
C PRO A 157 26.17 -4.02 24.00
N GLU A 158 25.49 -2.89 23.85
CA GLU A 158 24.04 -2.83 23.66
C GLU A 158 23.69 -2.92 22.16
N PRO A 159 22.71 -3.78 21.78
CA PRO A 159 22.13 -3.77 20.44
C PRO A 159 21.79 -2.36 19.99
N GLN A 160 22.27 -1.96 18.82
CA GLN A 160 21.89 -0.69 18.19
C GLN A 160 20.88 -1.02 17.09
N GLU A 161 19.77 -0.31 17.07
CA GLU A 161 18.69 -0.52 16.11
C GLU A 161 18.27 0.83 15.52
N LEU A 162 17.97 0.84 14.22
CA LEU A 162 17.18 1.90 13.61
C LEU A 162 15.76 1.40 13.51
N VAL A 163 14.82 2.17 14.03
CA VAL A 163 13.39 1.87 13.97
C VAL A 163 12.71 2.94 13.14
N PHE A 164 12.11 2.51 12.04
CA PHE A 164 11.29 3.32 11.16
C PHE A 164 9.83 3.01 11.46
N ARG A 165 9.04 4.07 11.62
CA ARG A 165 7.59 3.98 11.78
C ARG A 165 6.96 4.69 10.59
N PHE A 166 6.13 3.96 9.87
CA PHE A 166 5.43 4.44 8.71
C PHE A 166 3.93 4.30 8.90
N GLU A 167 3.20 5.15 8.21
CA GLU A 167 1.78 5.04 7.98
C GLU A 167 1.53 4.74 6.51
N ARG A 168 0.49 3.96 6.23
CA ARG A 168 0.09 3.65 4.87
C ARG A 168 -0.24 4.95 4.13
N ALA A 169 0.37 5.13 2.97
CA ALA A 169 0.06 6.27 2.13
C ALA A 169 -1.42 6.21 1.71
N PRO A 170 -2.13 7.35 1.71
CA PRO A 170 -3.43 7.40 1.10
C PRO A 170 -3.30 6.97 -0.36
N GLN A 171 -4.23 6.13 -0.83
CA GLN A 171 -4.29 5.74 -2.23
C GLN A 171 -4.27 7.00 -3.09
N PRO A 172 -3.42 7.07 -4.14
CA PRO A 172 -3.39 8.24 -5.01
C PRO A 172 -4.78 8.42 -5.60
N SER A 173 -5.47 9.50 -5.20
CA SER A 173 -6.73 9.87 -5.79
C SER A 173 -6.48 10.33 -7.23
N VAL A 174 -7.38 9.97 -8.13
CA VAL A 174 -7.35 10.53 -9.48
C VAL A 174 -7.59 12.03 -9.36
N THR A 175 -6.57 12.83 -9.68
CA THR A 175 -6.71 14.28 -9.80
C THR A 175 -7.29 14.60 -11.18
N TYR A 176 -8.39 15.35 -11.20
CA TYR A 176 -8.96 15.90 -12.43
C TYR A 176 -8.46 17.32 -12.62
N ASP A 177 -8.00 17.63 -13.83
CA ASP A 177 -7.48 18.94 -14.22
C ASP A 177 -8.65 19.88 -14.61
N CYS A 178 -9.58 20.06 -13.68
CA CYS A 178 -10.72 20.95 -13.84
C CYS A 178 -10.46 22.23 -13.02
N ASP A 179 -10.20 23.32 -13.72
CA ASP A 179 -9.94 24.63 -13.13
C ASP A 179 -11.14 25.59 -13.27
N GLY A 180 -11.14 26.65 -12.46
CA GLY A 180 -12.12 27.73 -12.54
C GLY A 180 -13.08 27.79 -11.35
N SER A 181 -14.23 28.41 -11.55
CA SER A 181 -15.33 28.45 -10.59
C SER A 181 -15.94 27.06 -10.37
N THR A 182 -16.67 26.87 -9.27
CA THR A 182 -17.38 25.61 -9.00
C THR A 182 -18.26 25.16 -10.15
N ALA A 183 -18.95 26.08 -10.84
CA ALA A 183 -19.78 25.74 -11.98
C ALA A 183 -18.96 25.28 -13.21
N GLU A 184 -17.79 25.90 -13.44
CA GLU A 184 -16.88 25.50 -14.53
C GLU A 184 -16.26 24.13 -14.23
N MET A 185 -15.86 23.88 -12.98
CA MET A 185 -15.38 22.58 -12.54
C MET A 185 -16.45 21.50 -12.67
N ASP A 186 -17.69 21.77 -12.28
CA ASP A 186 -18.81 20.83 -12.42
C ASP A 186 -19.08 20.48 -13.89
N ALA A 187 -19.05 21.47 -14.78
CA ALA A 187 -19.22 21.25 -16.22
C ALA A 187 -18.08 20.38 -16.80
N CYS A 188 -16.83 20.70 -16.44
CA CYS A 188 -15.66 19.90 -16.81
C CYS A 188 -15.78 18.45 -16.35
N MET A 189 -16.19 18.23 -15.10
CA MET A 189 -16.38 16.91 -14.52
C MET A 189 -17.51 16.12 -15.18
N LEU A 190 -18.58 16.78 -15.62
CA LEU A 190 -19.66 16.14 -16.39
C LEU A 190 -19.17 15.65 -17.75
N GLU A 191 -18.33 16.42 -18.45
CA GLU A 191 -17.71 15.99 -19.71
C GLU A 191 -16.78 14.78 -19.50
N ILE A 192 -16.05 14.73 -18.37
CA ILE A 192 -15.22 13.58 -18.01
C ILE A 192 -16.10 12.35 -17.74
N LEU A 193 -17.20 12.50 -17.01
CA LEU A 193 -18.15 11.42 -16.78
C LEU A 193 -18.73 10.89 -18.08
N GLU A 194 -19.11 11.77 -19.01
CA GLU A 194 -19.59 11.37 -20.33
C GLU A 194 -18.55 10.54 -21.09
N ARG A 195 -17.28 10.98 -21.11
CA ARG A 195 -16.18 10.21 -21.73
C ARG A 195 -16.01 8.84 -21.07
N SER A 196 -16.11 8.77 -19.76
CA SER A 196 -16.01 7.51 -19.00
C SER A 196 -17.16 6.57 -19.34
N GLN A 197 -18.39 7.07 -19.39
CA GLN A 197 -19.58 6.29 -19.77
C GLN A 197 -19.52 5.80 -21.23
N GLN A 198 -19.10 6.65 -22.16
CA GLN A 198 -18.91 6.26 -23.57
C GLN A 198 -17.85 5.17 -23.70
N ARG A 199 -16.75 5.25 -22.93
CA ARG A 199 -15.74 4.18 -22.89
C ARG A 199 -16.34 2.88 -22.34
N LYS A 200 -17.06 2.91 -21.21
CA LYS A 200 -17.72 1.72 -20.65
C LYS A 200 -18.67 1.09 -21.66
N ALA A 201 -19.49 1.90 -22.34
CA ALA A 201 -20.44 1.44 -23.35
C ALA A 201 -19.75 0.69 -24.49
N ARG A 202 -18.64 1.23 -25.03
CA ARG A 202 -17.84 0.56 -26.06
C ARG A 202 -17.32 -0.81 -25.61
N TYR A 203 -16.88 -0.93 -24.35
CA TYR A 203 -16.35 -2.20 -23.83
C TYR A 203 -17.47 -3.20 -23.56
N LEU A 204 -18.61 -2.73 -23.06
CA LEU A 204 -19.81 -3.54 -22.87
C LEU A 204 -20.30 -4.09 -24.22
N GLU A 205 -20.39 -3.25 -25.25
CA GLU A 205 -20.77 -3.66 -26.60
C GLU A 205 -19.85 -4.75 -27.13
N ALA A 206 -18.53 -4.56 -27.06
CA ALA A 206 -17.57 -5.58 -27.47
C ALA A 206 -17.71 -6.91 -26.69
N ALA A 207 -18.07 -6.85 -25.41
CA ALA A 207 -18.31 -8.06 -24.61
C ALA A 207 -19.60 -8.77 -25.06
N LEU A 208 -20.66 -8.01 -25.35
CA LEU A 208 -21.91 -8.57 -25.86
C LEU A 208 -21.75 -9.17 -27.27
N GLU A 209 -20.96 -8.53 -28.13
CA GLU A 209 -20.64 -9.04 -29.47
C GLU A 209 -19.83 -10.34 -29.41
N ARG A 210 -18.85 -10.43 -28.50
CA ARG A 210 -18.04 -11.65 -28.30
C ARG A 210 -18.92 -12.86 -28.00
N PHE A 211 -19.97 -12.67 -27.21
CA PHE A 211 -20.86 -13.73 -26.74
C PHE A 211 -22.22 -13.71 -27.44
N ALA A 212 -22.36 -13.11 -28.62
CA ALA A 212 -23.65 -12.89 -29.28
C ALA A 212 -24.48 -14.17 -29.49
N ASP A 213 -23.84 -15.32 -29.64
CA ASP A 213 -24.48 -16.63 -29.83
C ASP A 213 -24.81 -17.36 -28.51
N ASP A 214 -24.43 -16.80 -27.35
CA ASP A 214 -24.73 -17.33 -26.02
C ASP A 214 -25.68 -16.39 -25.26
N GLU A 215 -26.99 -16.63 -25.43
CA GLU A 215 -28.04 -15.82 -24.82
C GLU A 215 -27.94 -15.80 -23.28
N GLY A 216 -27.47 -16.89 -22.67
CA GLY A 216 -27.30 -16.99 -21.22
C GLY A 216 -26.24 -16.01 -20.72
N VAL A 217 -25.06 -16.01 -21.36
CA VAL A 217 -23.96 -15.09 -21.03
C VAL A 217 -24.36 -13.64 -21.33
N VAL A 218 -24.95 -13.37 -22.50
CA VAL A 218 -25.42 -12.02 -22.88
C VAL A 218 -26.42 -11.47 -21.86
N SER A 219 -27.39 -12.28 -21.43
CA SER A 219 -28.36 -11.89 -20.41
C SER A 219 -27.68 -11.59 -19.07
N ALA A 220 -26.75 -12.43 -18.62
CA ALA A 220 -26.01 -12.21 -17.38
C ALA A 220 -25.14 -10.94 -17.42
N ILE A 221 -24.47 -10.66 -18.54
CA ILE A 221 -23.68 -9.42 -18.73
C ILE A 221 -24.58 -8.20 -18.62
N ARG A 222 -25.74 -8.20 -19.31
CA ARG A 222 -26.71 -7.08 -19.26
C ARG A 222 -27.29 -6.88 -17.87
N MET A 223 -27.66 -7.95 -17.17
CA MET A 223 -28.14 -7.88 -15.79
C MET A 223 -27.07 -7.29 -14.86
N GLY A 224 -25.83 -7.75 -14.99
CA GLY A 224 -24.70 -7.22 -14.21
C GLY A 224 -24.44 -5.74 -14.48
N ASP A 225 -24.54 -5.29 -15.73
CA ASP A 225 -24.37 -3.88 -16.07
C ASP A 225 -25.51 -3.01 -15.53
N SER A 226 -26.76 -3.47 -15.64
CA SER A 226 -27.91 -2.76 -15.07
C SER A 226 -27.84 -2.64 -13.56
N ALA A 227 -27.40 -3.70 -12.86
CA ALA A 227 -27.20 -3.66 -11.42
C ALA A 227 -26.07 -2.70 -11.02
N PHE A 228 -24.99 -2.65 -11.81
CA PHE A 228 -23.91 -1.68 -11.62
C PHE A 228 -24.40 -0.23 -11.75
N GLU A 229 -25.20 0.09 -12.77
CA GLU A 229 -25.73 1.46 -12.94
C GLU A 229 -26.54 1.90 -11.71
N ALA A 230 -27.43 1.02 -11.22
CA ALA A 230 -28.20 1.28 -10.02
C ALA A 230 -27.31 1.42 -8.77
N TYR A 231 -26.26 0.60 -8.63
CA TYR A 231 -25.30 0.72 -7.54
C TYR A 231 -24.57 2.06 -7.59
N ARG A 232 -24.02 2.44 -8.75
CA ARG A 232 -23.29 3.70 -8.94
C ARG A 232 -24.16 4.91 -8.61
N GLU A 233 -25.41 4.93 -9.08
CA GLU A 233 -26.35 6.02 -8.80
C GLU A 233 -26.63 6.15 -7.29
N ASN A 234 -26.89 5.04 -6.60
CA ASN A 234 -27.16 5.07 -5.17
C ASN A 234 -25.92 5.44 -4.34
N GLU A 235 -24.76 4.86 -4.65
CA GLU A 235 -23.51 5.11 -3.95
C GLU A 235 -23.05 6.57 -4.12
N CYS A 236 -23.01 7.05 -5.36
CA CYS A 236 -22.58 8.42 -5.63
C CYS A 236 -23.65 9.46 -5.24
N GLY A 237 -24.91 9.05 -5.15
CA GLY A 237 -25.97 9.82 -4.48
C GLY A 237 -25.74 9.94 -2.97
N ALA A 238 -25.29 8.87 -2.29
CA ALA A 238 -24.94 8.94 -0.88
C ALA A 238 -23.74 9.86 -0.62
N VAL A 239 -22.72 9.83 -1.50
CA VAL A 239 -21.60 10.79 -1.47
C VAL A 239 -22.11 12.22 -1.65
N TYR A 240 -23.03 12.46 -2.57
CA TYR A 240 -23.64 13.79 -2.74
C TYR A 240 -24.31 14.27 -1.44
N GLU A 241 -25.08 13.41 -0.77
CA GLU A 241 -25.77 13.73 0.48
C GLU A 241 -24.79 13.98 1.65
N GLN A 242 -23.70 13.22 1.75
CA GLN A 242 -22.64 13.46 2.75
C GLN A 242 -22.07 14.87 2.63
N TRP A 243 -21.92 15.36 1.40
CA TRP A 243 -21.34 16.66 1.10
C TRP A 243 -22.38 17.79 0.96
N ARG A 244 -23.65 17.55 1.32
CA ARG A 244 -24.78 18.47 1.04
C ARG A 244 -24.58 19.92 1.51
N ASP A 245 -23.82 20.13 2.58
CA ASP A 245 -23.53 21.44 3.19
C ASP A 245 -22.31 22.15 2.56
N GLY A 246 -21.57 21.49 1.66
CA GLY A 246 -20.39 22.01 0.98
C GLY A 246 -20.64 22.46 -0.46
N THR A 247 -19.82 23.38 -0.97
CA THR A 247 -19.91 23.89 -2.35
C THR A 247 -19.38 22.90 -3.39
N ILE A 248 -18.58 21.91 -2.99
CA ILE A 248 -17.95 20.91 -3.90
C ILE A 248 -18.73 19.59 -4.00
N ARG A 249 -19.96 19.52 -3.49
CA ARG A 249 -20.76 18.27 -3.42
C ARG A 249 -20.96 17.60 -4.79
N ASN A 250 -21.17 18.40 -5.84
CA ASN A 250 -21.33 17.93 -7.21
C ASN A 250 -20.05 17.24 -7.68
N MET A 251 -18.91 17.94 -7.56
CA MET A 251 -17.59 17.41 -7.86
C MET A 251 -17.27 16.09 -7.11
N MET A 252 -17.65 15.98 -5.83
CA MET A 252 -17.46 14.73 -5.06
C MET A 252 -18.29 13.57 -5.61
N SER A 253 -19.57 13.81 -5.93
CA SER A 253 -20.45 12.81 -6.54
C SER A 253 -20.01 12.41 -7.96
N LEU A 254 -19.52 13.37 -8.75
CA LEU A 254 -18.99 13.14 -10.09
C LEU A 254 -17.68 12.35 -10.04
N THR A 255 -16.78 12.67 -9.10
CA THR A 255 -15.54 11.90 -8.86
C THR A 255 -15.85 10.44 -8.55
N CYS A 256 -16.82 10.18 -7.67
CA CYS A 256 -17.33 8.83 -7.41
C CYS A 256 -17.85 8.15 -8.68
N SER A 257 -18.69 8.86 -9.45
CA SER A 257 -19.33 8.30 -10.65
C SER A 257 -18.32 7.93 -11.73
N ILE A 258 -17.31 8.77 -11.95
CA ILE A 258 -16.22 8.51 -12.91
C ILE A 258 -15.39 7.31 -12.44
N GLY A 259 -14.95 7.31 -11.17
CA GLY A 259 -14.13 6.23 -10.62
C GLY A 259 -14.80 4.86 -10.71
N LEU A 260 -16.07 4.76 -10.31
CA LEU A 260 -16.84 3.52 -10.41
C LEU A 260 -17.06 3.09 -11.87
N THR A 261 -17.27 4.04 -12.79
CA THR A 261 -17.47 3.75 -14.22
C THR A 261 -16.18 3.24 -14.88
N ASP A 262 -15.03 3.81 -14.52
CA ASP A 262 -13.72 3.36 -15.00
C ASP A 262 -13.38 1.96 -14.45
N GLU A 263 -13.59 1.69 -13.16
CA GLU A 263 -13.39 0.35 -12.58
C GLU A 263 -14.33 -0.70 -13.18
N ARG A 264 -15.58 -0.32 -13.47
CA ARG A 264 -16.50 -1.20 -14.20
C ARG A 264 -16.00 -1.50 -15.59
N THR A 265 -15.45 -0.51 -16.30
CA THR A 265 -14.85 -0.71 -17.62
C THR A 265 -13.69 -1.72 -17.55
N ARG A 266 -12.80 -1.59 -16.55
CA ARG A 266 -11.72 -2.57 -16.30
C ARG A 266 -12.26 -3.96 -15.99
N THR A 267 -13.31 -4.05 -15.17
CA THR A 267 -13.97 -5.33 -14.83
C THR A 267 -14.56 -6.01 -16.06
N ILE A 268 -15.24 -5.26 -16.94
CA ILE A 268 -15.77 -5.79 -18.21
C ILE A 268 -14.62 -6.30 -19.07
N TRP A 269 -13.54 -5.52 -19.20
CA TRP A 269 -12.36 -5.91 -19.96
C TRP A 269 -11.73 -7.21 -19.43
N SER A 270 -11.42 -7.27 -18.14
CA SER A 270 -10.73 -8.41 -17.53
C SER A 270 -11.57 -9.68 -17.48
N SER A 271 -12.90 -9.56 -17.38
CA SER A 271 -13.80 -10.72 -17.31
C SER A 271 -14.14 -11.28 -18.69
N TRP A 272 -14.32 -10.39 -19.69
CA TRP A 272 -14.97 -10.76 -20.95
C TRP A 272 -14.12 -10.52 -22.19
N LEU A 273 -13.10 -9.65 -22.14
CA LEU A 273 -12.33 -9.25 -23.32
C LEU A 273 -10.87 -9.74 -23.32
N THR A 274 -10.43 -10.40 -22.26
CA THR A 274 -9.12 -11.06 -22.15
C THR A 274 -9.24 -12.58 -22.37
N TYR A 275 -8.09 -13.25 -22.31
CA TYR A 275 -7.95 -14.70 -22.40
C TYR A 275 -6.98 -15.17 -21.31
N MET A 276 -7.12 -16.42 -20.85
CA MET A 276 -6.20 -17.02 -19.88
C MET A 276 -4.86 -17.42 -20.49
N ASP A 277 -4.78 -17.47 -21.82
CA ASP A 277 -3.58 -17.78 -22.58
C ASP A 277 -2.91 -16.50 -23.13
N SER A 278 -1.94 -16.65 -24.03
CA SER A 278 -1.24 -15.53 -24.64
C SER A 278 -2.02 -14.82 -25.77
N THR A 279 -3.30 -15.13 -25.96
CA THR A 279 -4.12 -14.45 -26.96
C THR A 279 -4.30 -12.98 -26.59
N PRO A 280 -4.02 -12.03 -27.51
CA PRO A 280 -4.25 -10.62 -27.24
C PRO A 280 -5.71 -10.31 -26.89
N PRO A 281 -5.97 -9.33 -26.01
CA PRO A 281 -7.33 -8.96 -25.65
C PRO A 281 -8.06 -8.30 -26.83
N ILE A 282 -9.39 -8.43 -26.87
CA ILE A 282 -10.25 -7.90 -27.94
C ILE A 282 -10.18 -6.36 -28.00
N LEU A 283 -10.08 -5.72 -26.83
CA LEU A 283 -9.81 -4.29 -26.68
C LEU A 283 -8.59 -4.11 -25.76
N PRO A 284 -7.84 -3.00 -25.88
CA PRO A 284 -6.74 -2.71 -24.97
C PRO A 284 -7.23 -2.56 -23.53
N GLU A 285 -6.33 -2.68 -22.55
CA GLU A 285 -6.68 -2.38 -21.16
C GLU A 285 -7.16 -0.94 -21.02
N PRO A 286 -8.32 -0.69 -20.37
CA PRO A 286 -8.84 0.66 -20.22
C PRO A 286 -8.00 1.45 -19.23
N ARG A 287 -7.66 2.68 -19.60
CA ARG A 287 -7.03 3.66 -18.70
C ARG A 287 -8.10 4.42 -17.92
N SER A 288 -7.71 5.04 -16.82
CA SER A 288 -8.55 6.02 -16.13
C SER A 288 -8.90 7.17 -17.06
N THR A 289 -10.14 7.64 -17.00
CA THR A 289 -10.63 8.80 -17.72
C THR A 289 -10.14 10.06 -17.02
N ARG A 290 -9.57 10.97 -17.81
CA ARG A 290 -9.15 12.31 -17.39
C ARG A 290 -9.81 13.32 -18.30
#